data_AF-A0A967UMC5-F1
#
_entry.id   AF-A0A967UMC5-F1
#
_cell.length_a   1.000
_cell.length_b   1.000
_cell.length_c   1.000
_cell.angle_alpha   90.00
_cell.angle_beta   90.00
_cell.angle_gamma   90.00
#
_symmetry.space_group_name_H-M   'P 1'
#
loop_
_entity.id
_entity.type
_entity.pdbx_description
1 polymer ?
#
loop_
_entity_poly.entity_id
_entity_poly.type
_entity_poly.pdbx_seq_one_letter_code
_entity_poly.pdbx_strand_id
1 'polypeptide(L)' 'VRAVHMPGHTRGHSVLLVEPGAIAFIGDIDLSGFGPYYADACSNLAEFRSTLERIEHLEARAWITFHHKGVV' A
#
# COMPACT_ATOMS: atom_id res chain seq x y z
N VAL A 1 0.73 -10.21 12.70
CA VAL A 1 0.47 -9.07 11.77
C VAL A 1 1.34 -7.91 12.20
N ARG A 2 2.09 -7.32 11.26
CA ARG A 2 2.93 -6.15 11.47
C ARG A 2 2.42 -5.00 10.59
N ALA A 3 2.12 -3.85 11.21
CA ALA A 3 1.79 -2.64 10.47
C ALA A 3 3.09 -1.96 10.00
N VAL A 4 3.15 -1.64 8.72
CA VAL A 4 4.26 -0.91 8.10
C VAL A 4 3.71 0.44 7.64
N HIS A 5 4.19 1.51 8.26
CA HIS A 5 3.71 2.85 7.94
C HIS A 5 4.12 3.26 6.53
N MET A 6 3.12 3.58 5.71
CA MET A 6 3.23 3.84 4.27
C MET A 6 2.27 5.00 3.91
N PRO A 7 2.60 6.24 4.32
CA PRO A 7 1.71 7.39 4.17
C PRO A 7 1.59 7.85 2.71
N GLY A 8 0.66 8.78 2.48
CA GLY A 8 0.52 9.48 1.21
C GLY A 8 -0.89 9.39 0.65
N HIS A 9 -1.50 8.20 0.64
CA HIS A 9 -2.94 8.08 0.36
C HIS A 9 -3.77 8.77 1.46
N THR A 10 -3.42 8.47 2.72
CA THR A 10 -3.78 9.27 3.90
C THR A 10 -2.54 9.40 4.80
N ARG A 11 -2.58 10.31 5.78
CA ARG A 11 -1.53 10.42 6.81
C ARG A 11 -1.34 9.16 7.63
N GLY A 12 -2.40 8.36 7.81
CA GLY A 12 -2.37 7.13 8.61
C GLY A 12 -2.16 5.85 7.81
N HIS A 13 -2.05 5.95 6.48
CA HIS A 13 -2.02 4.77 5.61
C HIS A 13 -0.87 3.83 6.00
N SER A 14 -1.18 2.54 6.06
CA SER A 14 -0.29 1.49 6.53
C SER A 14 -0.56 0.19 5.77
N VAL A 15 0.51 -0.50 5.41
CA VAL A 15 0.46 -1.86 4.86
C VAL A 15 0.45 -2.85 6.02
N LEU A 16 -0.37 -3.89 5.95
CA LEU A 16 -0.39 -4.95 6.95
C LEU A 16 0.33 -6.19 6.41
N LEU A 17 1.49 -6.50 6.99
CA LEU A 17 2.24 -7.72 6.68
C LEU A 17 1.81 -8.84 7.61
N VAL A 18 1.30 -9.93 7.05
CA VAL A 18 0.85 -11.11 7.79
C VAL A 18 1.92 -12.20 7.75
N GLU A 19 2.28 -12.70 8.93
CA GLU A 19 3.26 -13.75 9.17
C GLU A 19 2.62 -14.87 10.02
N PRO A 20 3.02 -16.14 9.83
CA PRO A 20 3.91 -16.65 8.78
C PRO A 20 3.18 -16.70 7.43
N GLY A 21 3.77 -16.15 6.37
CA GLY A 21 3.15 -16.09 5.03
C GLY A 21 3.69 -14.99 4.15
N ALA A 22 4.20 -13.91 4.74
CA ALA A 22 4.69 -12.72 4.03
C ALA A 22 3.63 -12.17 3.07
N ILE A 23 2.37 -12.13 3.50
CA ILE A 23 1.25 -11.59 2.70
C ILE A 23 1.08 -10.11 3.08
N ALA A 24 1.19 -9.23 2.10
CA ALA A 24 1.05 -7.79 2.29
C ALA A 24 -0.34 -7.32 1.85
N PHE A 25 -1.17 -6.88 2.80
CA PHE A 25 -2.38 -6.13 2.49
C PHE A 25 -2.02 -4.66 2.33
N ILE A 26 -2.09 -4.18 1.10
CA ILE A 26 -1.56 -2.86 0.71
C ILE A 26 -2.61 -1.74 0.72
N GLY A 27 -3.85 -2.06 1.09
CA GLY A 27 -4.93 -1.08 1.26
C GLY A 27 -5.22 -0.34 -0.05
N ASP A 28 -5.13 0.98 0.02
CA ASP A 28 -5.42 1.90 -1.08
C ASP A 28 -4.18 2.20 -1.93
N ILE A 29 -3.31 1.20 -2.07
CA ILE A 29 -2.35 1.05 -3.15
C ILE A 29 -2.87 -0.10 -4.04
N ASP A 30 -3.01 0.10 -5.34
CA ASP A 30 -3.61 -0.81 -6.31
C ASP A 30 -2.66 -0.95 -7.48
N LEU A 31 -2.78 -2.10 -8.11
CA LEU A 31 -1.83 -2.68 -9.04
C LEU A 31 -2.26 -2.45 -10.51
N SER A 32 -3.09 -1.43 -10.72
CA SER A 32 -3.51 -0.89 -12.00
C SER A 32 -2.88 0.48 -12.25
N GLY A 33 -2.85 0.89 -13.51
CA GLY A 33 -2.28 2.20 -13.89
C GLY A 33 -3.16 3.41 -13.55
N PHE A 34 -4.33 3.22 -12.93
CA PHE A 34 -5.29 4.30 -12.68
C PHE A 34 -5.26 4.82 -11.25
N GLY A 35 -5.28 3.93 -10.27
CA GLY A 35 -5.54 4.31 -8.88
C GLY A 35 -5.18 3.18 -7.93
N PRO A 36 -5.18 3.49 -6.62
CA PRO A 36 -6.07 4.38 -5.91
C PRO A 36 -5.27 5.56 -5.39
N TYR A 37 -5.67 6.75 -5.77
CA TYR A 37 -5.23 7.96 -5.10
C TYR A 37 -6.36 8.96 -5.24
N TYR A 38 -7.07 9.22 -4.15
CA TYR A 38 -8.28 10.05 -4.18
C TYR A 38 -8.01 11.54 -3.95
N ALA A 39 -6.76 11.91 -3.63
CA ALA A 39 -6.36 13.30 -3.37
C ALA A 39 -7.24 13.99 -2.32
N ASP A 40 -7.56 13.30 -1.23
CA ASP A 40 -8.28 13.88 -0.10
C ASP A 40 -7.44 14.99 0.57
N ALA A 41 -8.05 15.82 1.41
CA ALA A 41 -7.40 16.92 2.11
C ALA A 41 -6.17 16.49 2.94
N CYS A 42 -6.11 15.21 3.34
CA CYS A 42 -4.98 14.65 4.07
C CYS A 42 -3.98 13.87 3.21
N SER A 43 -4.22 13.74 1.90
CA SER A 43 -3.31 13.04 0.98
C SER A 43 -2.08 13.89 0.68
N ASN A 44 -0.96 13.22 0.38
CA ASN A 44 0.30 13.84 0.02
C ASN A 44 0.99 13.03 -1.08
N LEU A 45 1.13 13.63 -2.26
CA LEU A 45 1.67 12.95 -3.44
C LEU A 45 3.17 12.63 -3.31
N ALA A 46 3.94 13.47 -2.61
CA ALA A 46 5.36 13.25 -2.38
C ALA A 46 5.58 12.06 -1.43
N GLU A 47 4.79 11.99 -0.35
CA GLU A 47 4.81 10.84 0.55
C GLU A 47 4.32 9.57 -0.15
N PHE A 48 3.28 9.67 -0.98
CA PHE A 48 2.77 8.53 -1.72
C PHE A 48 3.82 7.97 -2.69
N ARG A 49 4.53 8.84 -3.42
CA ARG A 49 5.65 8.43 -4.27
C ARG A 49 6.74 7.71 -3.49
N SER A 50 7.13 8.26 -2.33
CA SER A 50 8.12 7.62 -1.46
C SER A 50 7.63 6.26 -0.92
N THR A 51 6.35 6.14 -0.62
CA THR A 51 5.71 4.86 -0.25
C THR A 51 5.79 3.84 -1.37
N LEU A 52 5.53 4.25 -2.63
CA LEU A 52 5.63 3.35 -3.80
C LEU A 52 7.07 2.87 -4.03
N GLU A 53 8.07 3.72 -3.85
CA GLU A 53 9.48 3.29 -3.92
C GLU A 53 9.84 2.32 -2.78
N ARG A 54 9.33 2.57 -1.57
CA ARG A 54 9.61 1.72 -0.40
C ARG A 54 8.91 0.36 -0.45
N ILE A 55 7.71 0.28 -1.02
CA ILE A 55 6.93 -0.96 -1.01
C ILE A 55 7.52 -2.04 -1.92
N GLU A 56 8.28 -1.66 -2.95
CA GLU A 56 9.04 -2.58 -3.81
C GLU A 56 10.08 -3.40 -3.03
N HIS A 57 10.56 -2.87 -1.90
CA HIS A 57 11.53 -3.52 -1.03
C HIS A 57 10.90 -4.26 0.16
N LEU A 58 9.56 -4.28 0.25
CA LEU A 58 8.88 -5.06 1.28
C LEU A 58 8.99 -6.54 0.94
N GLU A 59 9.57 -7.33 1.84
CA GLU A 59 9.65 -8.79 1.73
C GLU A 59 8.25 -9.41 1.86
N ALA A 60 7.52 -9.45 0.75
CA ALA A 60 6.22 -10.06 0.62
C ALA A 60 6.24 -11.10 -0.51
N ARG A 61 5.39 -12.12 -0.38
CA ARG A 61 5.18 -13.19 -1.36
C ARG A 61 3.87 -13.06 -2.13
N ALA A 62 2.95 -12.24 -1.62
CA ALA A 62 1.68 -11.92 -2.26
C ALA A 62 1.23 -10.52 -1.80
N TRP A 63 0.64 -9.76 -2.71
CA TRP A 63 0.10 -8.42 -2.48
C TRP A 63 -1.42 -8.44 -2.67
N ILE A 64 -2.14 -7.97 -1.66
CA ILE A 64 -3.59 -7.90 -1.65
C ILE A 64 -3.98 -6.43 -1.54
N THR A 65 -4.55 -5.88 -2.59
CA THR A 65 -5.14 -4.55 -2.57
C THR A 65 -6.63 -4.62 -2.24
N PHE A 66 -7.18 -3.54 -1.70
CA PHE A 66 -8.62 -3.46 -1.41
C PHE A 66 -9.43 -3.05 -2.65
N HIS A 67 -8.76 -2.83 -3.79
CA HIS A 67 -9.37 -2.40 -5.03
C HIS A 67 -8.93 -3.24 -6.25
N HIS A 68 -9.85 -3.40 -7.19
CA HIS A 68 -9.63 -3.92 -8.55
C HIS A 68 -8.98 -5.32 -8.65
N LYS A 69 -7.65 -5.47 -8.52
CA LYS A 69 -6.93 -6.75 -8.64
C LYS A 69 -6.74 -7.39 -7.26
N GLY A 70 -7.55 -8.39 -6.93
CA GLY A 70 -7.57 -8.95 -5.57
C GLY A 70 -6.25 -9.51 -5.03
N VAL A 71 -5.46 -10.24 -5.83
CA VAL A 71 -4.19 -10.86 -5.38
C VAL A 71 -3.20 -10.89 -6.55
N VAL A 72 -1.95 -10.48 -6.32
CA VAL A 72 -0.80 -10.64 -7.25
C VAL A 72 0.40 -11.20 -6.50
#